data_AF-A0A662G6V1-F1
#
_entry.id   AF-A0A662G6V1-F1
#
_cell.length_a   1.000
_cell.length_b   1.000
_cell.length_c   1.000
_cell.angle_alpha   90.00
_cell.angle_beta   90.00
_cell.angle_gamma   90.00
#
_symmetry.space_group_name_H-M   'P 1'
#
loop_
_entity.id
_entity.type
_entity.pdbx_description
1 polymer ?
#
loop_
_entity_poly.entity_id
_entity_poly.type
_entity_poly.pdbx_seq_one_letter_code
_entity_poly.pdbx_strand_id
1 'polypeptide(L)'
;GKVLIKIPHANGRHEWIEAGVKFGKRHLPLLQELIGDCYSYGAGVTIRLKSRREDWRKVFRKRLYLYLNIPASLYVKYFGKRVRVKPQNTLYAGFDLNVDRINMAIVDPYGRVRDAKKVYFPEVVNYGEDKSRVIRQEALSKLVEYAVSHGVKYFVVEELSRPKSIRGKVRKWTVREYQQQMEMLVKKVGGVLIKVNPAFTSIDAVGIALLRRIDVHTASAYLIALRGIRRHAMMQKAIT
;
A
#
# COMPACT_ATOMS: atom_id res chain seq x y z
N GLY A 1 22.51 14.34 -13.77
CA GLY A 1 23.26 13.09 -13.95
C GLY A 1 23.14 12.67 -15.40
N LYS A 2 23.95 11.71 -15.81
CA LYS A 2 23.85 11.08 -17.12
C LYS A 2 23.47 9.62 -16.94
N VAL A 3 22.73 9.07 -17.90
CA VAL A 3 22.35 7.65 -17.92
C VAL A 3 22.63 7.07 -19.29
N LEU A 4 23.04 5.80 -19.32
CA LEU A 4 23.16 5.03 -20.54
C LEU A 4 21.86 4.26 -20.75
N ILE A 5 21.26 4.43 -21.92
CA ILE A 5 20.01 3.78 -22.32
C ILE A 5 20.37 2.77 -23.41
N LYS A 6 20.07 1.50 -23.17
CA LYS A 6 20.27 0.43 -24.14
C LYS A 6 19.18 0.47 -25.21
N ILE A 7 19.58 0.54 -26.48
CA ILE A 7 18.71 0.45 -27.65
C ILE A 7 18.95 -0.91 -28.31
N PRO A 8 17.98 -1.84 -28.21
CA PRO A 8 18.09 -3.11 -28.91
C PRO A 8 17.69 -2.98 -30.38
N HIS A 9 18.53 -3.50 -31.28
CA HIS A 9 18.23 -3.58 -32.70
C HIS A 9 17.71 -4.97 -33.06
N ALA A 10 16.87 -5.05 -34.11
CA ALA A 10 16.29 -6.31 -34.57
C ALA A 10 17.33 -7.34 -35.04
N ASN A 11 18.55 -6.90 -35.37
CA ASN A 11 19.68 -7.75 -35.76
C ASN A 11 20.49 -8.30 -34.56
N GLY A 12 20.00 -8.14 -33.33
CA GLY A 12 20.67 -8.60 -32.11
C GLY A 12 21.82 -7.71 -31.63
N ARG A 13 22.18 -6.66 -32.37
CA ARG A 13 23.13 -5.64 -31.88
C ARG A 13 22.46 -4.74 -30.86
N HIS A 14 23.26 -4.19 -29.96
CA HIS A 14 22.80 -3.24 -28.95
C HIS A 14 23.62 -1.96 -29.06
N GLU A 15 22.95 -0.82 -29.12
CA GLU A 15 23.57 0.51 -29.00
C GLU A 15 23.30 1.09 -27.62
N TRP A 16 24.16 1.98 -27.16
CA TRP A 16 23.96 2.76 -25.95
C TRP A 16 23.87 4.23 -26.28
N ILE A 17 22.79 4.88 -25.84
CA ILE A 17 22.64 6.33 -25.93
C ILE A 17 22.85 6.94 -24.55
N GLU A 18 23.73 7.92 -24.48
CA GLU A 18 23.91 8.75 -23.29
C GLU A 18 22.87 9.87 -23.26
N ALA A 19 22.11 9.96 -22.17
CA ALA A 19 21.10 10.99 -21.98
C ALA A 19 21.26 11.72 -20.65
N GLY A 20 21.03 13.03 -20.69
CA GLY A 20 20.93 13.85 -19.48
C GLY A 20 19.63 13.57 -18.72
N VAL A 21 19.73 13.37 -17.41
CA VAL A 21 18.58 13.15 -16.53
C VAL A 21 18.68 14.01 -15.27
N LYS A 22 17.54 14.56 -14.86
CA LYS A 22 17.39 15.32 -13.62
C LYS A 22 16.72 14.45 -12.56
N PHE A 23 17.41 14.25 -11.43
CA PHE A 23 16.87 13.56 -10.27
C PHE A 23 16.61 14.56 -9.15
N GLY A 24 15.51 14.38 -8.42
CA GLY A 24 15.29 15.16 -7.20
C GLY A 24 16.31 14.80 -6.12
N LYS A 25 16.81 15.78 -5.36
CA LYS A 25 17.89 15.61 -4.36
C LYS A 25 17.63 14.44 -3.39
N ARG A 26 16.37 14.25 -2.95
CA ARG A 26 15.96 13.16 -2.05
C ARG A 26 16.20 11.74 -2.60
N HIS A 27 16.36 11.59 -3.91
CA HIS A 27 16.57 10.29 -4.56
C HIS A 27 18.05 9.97 -4.79
N LEU A 28 18.95 10.94 -4.67
CA LEU A 28 20.38 10.75 -4.97
C LEU A 28 21.03 9.66 -4.11
N PRO A 29 20.80 9.58 -2.79
CA PRO A 29 21.41 8.54 -1.97
C PRO A 29 20.99 7.13 -2.39
N LEU A 30 19.70 6.93 -2.71
CA LEU A 30 19.20 5.65 -3.21
C LEU A 30 19.86 5.27 -4.54
N LEU A 31 20.01 6.24 -5.45
CA LEU A 31 20.61 5.98 -6.77
C LEU A 31 22.09 5.64 -6.66
N GLN A 32 22.82 6.24 -5.72
CA GLN A 32 24.22 5.91 -5.49
C GLN A 32 24.37 4.46 -5.01
N GLU A 33 23.56 4.04 -4.04
CA GLU A 33 23.56 2.64 -3.57
C GLU A 33 23.09 1.66 -4.66
N LEU A 34 22.06 2.03 -5.43
CA LEU A 34 21.57 1.20 -6.55
C LEU A 34 22.65 0.91 -7.60
N ILE A 35 23.54 1.88 -7.84
CA ILE A 35 24.63 1.77 -8.83
C ILE A 35 25.87 1.10 -8.22
N GLY A 36 26.13 1.33 -6.93
CA GLY A 36 27.31 0.81 -6.23
C GLY A 36 27.21 -0.66 -5.81
N ASP A 37 26.01 -1.15 -5.52
CA ASP A 37 25.78 -2.51 -5.03
C ASP A 37 25.18 -3.44 -6.11
N CYS A 38 25.25 -4.75 -5.89
CA CYS A 38 24.70 -5.78 -6.78
C CYS A 38 23.17 -5.92 -6.66
N TYR A 39 22.41 -4.84 -6.86
CA TYR A 39 20.95 -4.92 -6.96
C TYR A 39 20.50 -5.21 -8.39
N SER A 40 19.60 -6.19 -8.56
CA SER A 40 18.86 -6.30 -9.81
C SER A 40 17.83 -5.18 -9.90
N TYR A 41 17.93 -4.35 -10.95
CA TYR A 41 16.95 -3.31 -11.23
C TYR A 41 16.59 -3.26 -12.71
N GLY A 42 15.36 -2.83 -12.99
CA GLY A 42 14.90 -2.56 -14.35
C GLY A 42 14.85 -1.05 -14.58
N ALA A 43 15.19 -0.60 -15.79
CA ALA A 43 15.07 0.80 -16.18
C ALA A 43 14.33 0.91 -17.51
N GLY A 44 13.51 1.95 -17.65
CA GLY A 44 12.81 2.25 -18.89
C GLY A 44 12.56 3.74 -19.05
N VAL A 45 12.32 4.18 -20.28
CA VAL A 45 11.93 5.57 -20.57
C VAL A 45 10.44 5.59 -20.87
N THR A 46 9.71 6.48 -20.20
CA THR A 46 8.27 6.64 -20.40
C THR A 46 7.92 8.09 -20.74
N ILE A 47 6.80 8.29 -21.43
CA ILE A 47 6.26 9.62 -21.75
C ILE A 47 5.17 9.93 -20.73
N ARG A 48 5.29 11.07 -20.03
CA ARG A 48 4.28 11.50 -19.08
C ARG A 48 3.19 12.32 -19.77
N LEU A 49 2.00 11.73 -19.89
CA LEU A 49 0.79 12.39 -20.37
C LEU A 49 0.03 13.08 -19.22
N LYS A 50 -0.68 14.16 -19.52
CA LYS A 50 -1.60 14.86 -18.60
C LYS A 50 -2.98 14.20 -18.54
N SER A 51 -3.39 13.52 -19.60
CA SER A 51 -4.64 12.76 -19.66
C SER A 51 -4.51 11.62 -20.68
N ARG A 52 -5.39 10.62 -20.60
CA ARG A 52 -5.44 9.51 -21.58
C ARG A 52 -5.73 9.96 -23.01
N ARG A 53 -6.27 11.17 -23.20
CA ARG A 53 -6.62 11.74 -24.51
C ARG A 53 -5.52 12.63 -25.09
N GLU A 54 -4.46 12.92 -24.33
CA GLU A 54 -3.33 13.72 -24.85
C GLU A 54 -2.54 12.89 -25.86
N ASP A 55 -2.41 13.42 -27.09
CA ASP A 55 -1.59 12.80 -28.12
C ASP A 55 -0.11 12.82 -27.71
N TRP A 56 0.45 11.63 -27.47
CA TRP A 56 1.83 11.45 -27.03
C TRP A 56 2.82 12.06 -28.02
N ARG A 57 2.50 12.12 -29.33
CA ARG A 57 3.39 12.67 -30.36
C ARG A 57 3.67 14.14 -30.14
N LYS A 58 2.70 14.89 -29.60
CA LYS A 58 2.83 16.33 -29.31
C LYS A 58 3.73 16.63 -28.12
N VAL A 59 3.89 15.67 -27.21
CA VAL A 59 4.69 15.82 -25.97
C VAL A 59 5.93 14.94 -25.93
N PHE A 60 6.11 14.11 -26.96
CA PHE A 60 7.31 13.34 -27.21
C PHE A 60 8.53 14.27 -27.18
N ARG A 61 9.64 13.80 -26.58
CA ARG A 61 10.86 14.58 -26.25
C ARG A 61 10.71 15.66 -25.18
N LYS A 62 9.52 16.19 -24.90
CA LYS A 62 9.31 17.22 -23.85
C LYS A 62 9.07 16.63 -22.46
N ARG A 63 8.54 15.41 -22.38
CA ARG A 63 8.08 14.79 -21.12
C ARG A 63 8.56 13.35 -20.98
N LEU A 64 9.82 13.11 -21.29
CA LEU A 64 10.46 11.82 -21.05
C LEU A 64 10.86 11.70 -19.58
N TYR A 65 10.54 10.57 -18.97
CA TYR A 65 10.88 10.24 -17.60
C TYR A 65 11.60 8.90 -17.56
N LEU A 66 12.66 8.83 -16.75
CA LEU A 66 13.30 7.57 -16.40
C LEU A 66 12.46 6.88 -15.32
N TYR A 67 12.01 5.68 -15.63
CA TYR A 67 11.29 4.80 -14.72
C TYR A 67 12.24 3.70 -14.26
N LEU A 68 12.28 3.46 -12.94
CA LEU A 68 13.16 2.47 -12.31
C LEU A 68 12.33 1.48 -11.50
N ASN A 69 12.53 0.20 -11.75
CA ASN A 69 12.06 -0.91 -10.92
C ASN A 69 13.20 -1.32 -9.98
N ILE A 70 13.06 -1.03 -8.69
CA ILE A 70 14.08 -1.31 -7.67
C ILE A 70 13.54 -2.24 -6.57
N PRO A 71 14.41 -2.92 -5.82
CA PRO A 71 14.00 -3.72 -4.68
C PRO A 71 13.21 -2.91 -3.63
N ALA A 72 12.13 -3.49 -3.11
CA ALA A 72 11.27 -2.82 -2.13
C ALA A 72 12.02 -2.49 -0.82
N SER A 73 12.95 -3.35 -0.40
CA SER A 73 13.82 -3.13 0.77
C SER A 73 14.66 -1.86 0.62
N LEU A 74 15.30 -1.68 -0.54
CA LEU A 74 16.10 -0.50 -0.86
C LEU A 74 15.23 0.78 -0.85
N TYR A 75 14.03 0.71 -1.43
CA TYR A 75 13.09 1.84 -1.37
C TYR A 75 12.69 2.19 0.07
N VAL A 76 12.44 1.20 0.93
CA VAL A 76 12.06 1.40 2.34
C VAL A 76 13.23 1.98 3.15
N LYS A 77 14.47 1.57 2.89
CA LYS A 77 15.68 2.09 3.54
C LYS A 77 15.76 3.62 3.45
N TYR A 78 15.53 4.17 2.25
CA TYR A 78 15.65 5.60 1.99
C TYR A 78 14.36 6.40 2.16
N PHE A 79 13.20 5.79 1.94
CA PHE A 79 11.90 6.46 2.00
C PHE A 79 11.00 5.92 3.10
N GLY A 80 11.60 5.43 4.19
CA GLY A 80 10.91 5.07 5.42
C GLY A 80 10.13 6.25 6.00
N LYS A 81 9.15 5.95 6.86
CA LYS A 81 8.36 6.98 7.53
C LYS A 81 9.10 7.50 8.76
N ARG A 82 8.84 8.76 9.13
CA ARG A 82 9.34 9.38 10.37
C ARG A 82 8.75 8.69 11.60
N VAL A 83 7.45 8.41 11.55
CA VAL A 83 6.76 7.63 12.57
C VAL A 83 7.09 6.15 12.35
N ARG A 84 7.62 5.49 13.39
CA ARG A 84 8.01 4.07 13.36
C ARG A 84 7.47 3.33 14.57
N VAL A 85 7.19 2.05 14.36
CA VAL A 85 6.81 1.12 15.42
C VAL A 85 7.97 1.01 16.40
N LYS A 86 7.67 1.17 17.69
CA LYS A 86 8.64 1.08 18.77
C LYS A 86 8.58 -0.31 19.43
N PRO A 87 9.63 -0.77 20.14
CA PRO A 87 9.65 -2.07 20.79
C PRO A 87 8.46 -2.36 21.72
N GLN A 88 7.96 -1.32 22.41
CA GLN A 88 6.81 -1.41 23.32
C GLN A 88 5.45 -1.47 22.62
N ASN A 89 5.38 -1.25 21.30
CA ASN A 89 4.11 -1.31 20.58
C ASN A 89 3.61 -2.77 20.55
N THR A 90 2.38 -2.99 20.97
CA THR A 90 1.77 -4.33 21.07
C THR A 90 0.37 -4.42 20.47
N LEU A 91 -0.23 -3.28 20.08
CA LEU A 91 -1.60 -3.23 19.62
C LEU A 91 -1.74 -3.73 18.17
N TYR A 92 -2.97 -4.08 17.84
CA TYR A 92 -3.40 -4.53 16.51
C TYR A 92 -4.33 -3.49 15.90
N ALA A 93 -4.17 -3.16 14.63
CA ALA A 93 -5.09 -2.34 13.87
C ALA A 93 -5.70 -3.16 12.72
N GLY A 94 -7.01 -3.39 12.76
CA GLY A 94 -7.75 -4.00 11.65
C GLY A 94 -8.25 -2.93 10.68
N PHE A 95 -8.09 -3.18 9.38
CA PHE A 95 -8.49 -2.27 8.31
C PHE A 95 -9.53 -2.92 7.39
N ASP A 96 -10.73 -2.35 7.35
CA ASP A 96 -11.76 -2.65 6.36
C ASP A 96 -11.68 -1.62 5.22
N LEU A 97 -11.24 -2.08 4.05
CA LEU A 97 -10.88 -1.25 2.91
C LEU A 97 -11.97 -1.35 1.84
N ASN A 98 -12.65 -0.24 1.58
CA ASN A 98 -13.67 -0.11 0.56
C ASN A 98 -13.29 0.99 -0.46
N VAL A 99 -14.01 1.05 -1.58
CA VAL A 99 -13.71 1.99 -2.67
C VAL A 99 -13.94 3.45 -2.24
N ASP A 100 -14.98 3.67 -1.44
CA ASP A 100 -15.50 4.94 -0.95
C ASP A 100 -15.08 5.25 0.50
N ARG A 101 -14.55 4.26 1.25
CA ARG A 101 -14.21 4.42 2.66
C ARG A 101 -13.10 3.50 3.15
N ILE A 102 -12.43 3.93 4.22
CA ILE A 102 -11.53 3.10 5.01
C ILE A 102 -12.00 3.15 6.46
N ASN A 103 -12.22 1.99 7.07
CA ASN A 103 -12.48 1.86 8.50
C ASN A 103 -11.29 1.19 9.17
N MET A 104 -10.93 1.68 10.35
CA MET A 104 -9.83 1.17 11.16
C MET A 104 -10.29 1.00 12.60
N ALA A 105 -9.96 -0.12 13.22
CA ALA A 105 -10.16 -0.36 14.65
C ALA A 105 -8.84 -0.79 15.29
N ILE A 106 -8.47 -0.12 16.37
CA ILE A 106 -7.29 -0.45 17.19
C ILE A 106 -7.76 -1.25 18.39
N VAL A 107 -7.14 -2.40 18.60
CA VAL A 107 -7.42 -3.30 19.72
C VAL A 107 -6.14 -3.71 20.43
N ASP A 108 -6.27 -4.01 21.71
CA ASP A 108 -5.18 -4.63 22.46
C ASP A 108 -5.09 -6.15 22.23
N PRO A 109 -4.04 -6.83 22.73
CA PRO A 109 -3.89 -8.27 22.56
C PRO A 109 -5.03 -9.12 23.15
N TYR A 110 -5.85 -8.55 24.05
CA TYR A 110 -7.02 -9.19 24.63
C TYR A 110 -8.31 -8.94 23.83
N GLY A 111 -8.22 -8.20 22.72
CA GLY A 111 -9.36 -7.85 21.87
C GLY A 111 -10.21 -6.71 22.43
N ARG A 112 -9.72 -5.91 23.38
CA ARG A 112 -10.43 -4.71 23.84
C ARG A 112 -10.17 -3.56 22.87
N VAL A 113 -11.23 -2.87 22.47
CA VAL A 113 -11.14 -1.70 21.59
C VAL A 113 -10.44 -0.56 22.33
N ARG A 114 -9.44 0.04 21.67
CA ARG A 114 -8.69 1.20 22.17
C ARG A 114 -9.06 2.46 21.42
N ASP A 115 -9.29 2.36 20.11
CA ASP A 115 -9.76 3.47 19.29
C ASP A 115 -10.32 2.97 17.95
N ALA A 116 -11.03 3.83 17.22
CA ALA A 116 -11.47 3.58 15.86
C ALA A 116 -11.46 4.86 15.01
N LYS A 117 -11.15 4.72 13.72
CA LYS A 117 -11.23 5.83 12.74
C LYS A 117 -11.95 5.39 11.48
N LYS A 118 -12.70 6.33 10.92
CA LYS A 118 -13.37 6.20 9.63
C LYS A 118 -12.95 7.36 8.75
N VAL A 119 -12.58 7.06 7.52
CA VAL A 119 -12.35 8.07 6.49
C VAL A 119 -13.26 7.78 5.32
N TYR A 120 -14.08 8.77 4.96
CA TYR A 120 -15.08 8.67 3.90
C TYR A 120 -14.69 9.59 2.73
N PHE A 121 -14.83 9.08 1.52
CA PHE A 121 -14.50 9.80 0.28
C PHE A 121 -15.67 9.72 -0.71
N PRO A 122 -16.79 10.41 -0.46
CA PRO A 122 -17.95 10.34 -1.35
C PRO A 122 -17.62 10.82 -2.77
N GLU A 123 -16.71 11.79 -2.88
CA GLU A 123 -16.31 12.40 -4.15
C GLU A 123 -15.43 11.49 -5.02
N VAL A 124 -14.84 10.44 -4.45
CA VAL A 124 -14.01 9.47 -5.18
C VAL A 124 -14.79 8.68 -6.23
N VAL A 125 -16.12 8.63 -6.09
CA VAL A 125 -17.04 8.05 -7.09
C VAL A 125 -17.13 8.94 -8.34
N ASN A 126 -16.94 10.26 -8.19
CA ASN A 126 -17.07 11.24 -9.28
C ASN A 126 -15.72 11.62 -9.92
N TYR A 127 -14.60 11.22 -9.31
CA TYR A 127 -13.26 11.55 -9.80
C TYR A 127 -12.69 10.49 -10.74
N GLY A 128 -11.82 10.94 -11.63
CA GLY A 128 -10.99 10.06 -12.46
C GLY A 128 -10.10 9.15 -11.60
N GLU A 129 -9.84 7.95 -12.10
CA GLU A 129 -9.13 6.85 -11.44
C GLU A 129 -7.84 7.29 -10.70
N ASP A 130 -7.03 8.13 -11.33
CA ASP A 130 -5.77 8.61 -10.74
C ASP A 130 -5.97 9.50 -9.52
N LYS A 131 -6.92 10.44 -9.56
CA LYS A 131 -7.21 11.35 -8.44
C LYS A 131 -7.80 10.56 -7.26
N SER A 132 -8.74 9.67 -7.58
CA SER A 132 -9.34 8.72 -6.65
C SER A 132 -8.30 7.87 -5.93
N ARG A 133 -7.31 7.36 -6.67
CA ARG A 133 -6.21 6.58 -6.12
C ARG A 133 -5.34 7.41 -5.16
N VAL A 134 -4.96 8.63 -5.52
CA VAL A 134 -4.12 9.49 -4.67
C VAL A 134 -4.80 9.78 -3.33
N ILE A 135 -6.10 10.11 -3.34
CA ILE A 135 -6.87 10.40 -2.12
C ILE A 135 -6.88 9.18 -1.19
N ARG A 136 -7.21 7.99 -1.72
CA ARG A 136 -7.18 6.73 -0.95
C ARG A 136 -5.79 6.45 -0.39
N GLN A 137 -4.76 6.68 -1.21
CA GLN A 137 -3.39 6.43 -0.81
C GLN A 137 -2.95 7.33 0.35
N GLU A 138 -3.25 8.61 0.26
CA GLU A 138 -2.93 9.57 1.31
C GLU A 138 -3.65 9.24 2.61
N ALA A 139 -4.94 8.91 2.54
CA ALA A 139 -5.71 8.57 3.73
C ALA A 139 -5.23 7.29 4.41
N LEU A 140 -4.93 6.23 3.64
CA LEU A 140 -4.34 5.00 4.20
C LEU A 140 -3.00 5.30 4.87
N SER A 141 -2.16 6.15 4.26
CA SER A 141 -0.90 6.57 4.87
C SER A 141 -1.09 7.28 6.21
N LYS A 142 -2.05 8.21 6.29
CA LYS A 142 -2.36 8.93 7.54
C LYS A 142 -2.87 8.00 8.62
N LEU A 143 -3.73 7.05 8.27
CA LEU A 143 -4.25 6.05 9.23
C LEU A 143 -3.15 5.11 9.74
N VAL A 144 -2.20 4.71 8.89
CA VAL A 144 -1.05 3.91 9.34
C VAL A 144 -0.19 4.71 10.32
N GLU A 145 0.12 5.97 10.03
CA GLU A 145 0.88 6.83 10.95
C GLU A 145 0.15 7.04 12.28
N TYR A 146 -1.17 7.25 12.22
CA TYR A 146 -2.02 7.34 13.39
C TYR A 146 -2.00 6.05 14.22
N ALA A 147 -2.14 4.89 13.59
CA ALA A 147 -2.08 3.61 14.28
C ALA A 147 -0.75 3.43 15.02
N VAL A 148 0.38 3.71 14.35
CA VAL A 148 1.72 3.60 14.96
C VAL A 148 1.86 4.55 16.16
N SER A 149 1.38 5.79 16.06
CA SER A 149 1.45 6.75 17.17
C SER A 149 0.61 6.33 18.38
N HIS A 150 -0.37 5.45 18.17
CA HIS A 150 -1.22 4.86 19.22
C HIS A 150 -0.70 3.51 19.74
N GLY A 151 0.51 3.11 19.38
CA GLY A 151 1.13 1.88 19.91
C GLY A 151 0.82 0.61 19.09
N VAL A 152 0.33 0.75 17.86
CA VAL A 152 0.13 -0.38 16.95
C VAL A 152 1.45 -0.91 16.44
N LYS A 153 1.59 -2.23 16.46
CA LYS A 153 2.68 -3.00 15.85
C LYS A 153 2.18 -3.90 14.73
N TYR A 154 0.97 -4.44 14.89
CA TYR A 154 0.39 -5.43 14.00
C TYR A 154 -0.73 -4.81 13.17
N PHE A 155 -0.60 -4.84 11.85
CA PHE A 155 -1.56 -4.29 10.90
C PHE A 155 -2.29 -5.45 10.24
N VAL A 156 -3.62 -5.44 10.28
CA VAL A 156 -4.43 -6.57 9.83
C VAL A 156 -5.34 -6.15 8.69
N VAL A 157 -5.25 -6.89 7.57
CA VAL A 157 -6.09 -6.70 6.38
C VAL A 157 -6.65 -8.03 5.92
N GLU A 158 -7.78 -8.00 5.22
CA GLU A 158 -8.27 -9.20 4.53
C GLU A 158 -7.38 -9.53 3.33
N GLU A 159 -7.14 -10.82 3.11
CA GLU A 159 -6.45 -11.36 1.96
C GLU A 159 -7.36 -11.34 0.71
N LEU A 160 -6.76 -11.33 -0.47
CA LEU A 160 -7.52 -11.48 -1.72
C LEU A 160 -8.03 -12.92 -1.79
N SER A 161 -9.35 -13.13 -1.71
CA SER A 161 -9.92 -14.43 -2.06
C SER A 161 -9.74 -14.69 -3.55
N ARG A 162 -9.37 -15.93 -3.92
CA ARG A 162 -9.71 -16.46 -5.25
C ARG A 162 -11.25 -16.52 -5.30
N PRO A 163 -11.92 -15.81 -6.21
CA PRO A 163 -13.35 -15.62 -6.11
C PRO A 163 -14.12 -16.84 -6.61
N LYS A 164 -15.10 -17.33 -5.84
CA LYS A 164 -16.17 -18.19 -6.37
C LYS A 164 -17.23 -17.39 -7.13
N SER A 165 -17.38 -16.08 -6.90
CA SER A 165 -18.17 -15.14 -7.70
C SER A 165 -18.18 -13.78 -7.00
N ILE A 166 -17.62 -12.72 -7.59
CA ILE A 166 -17.81 -11.32 -7.13
C ILE A 166 -17.89 -10.39 -8.34
N ARG A 167 -18.97 -9.61 -8.40
CA ARG A 167 -19.32 -8.64 -9.46
C ARG A 167 -18.22 -7.57 -9.68
N GLY A 168 -17.73 -7.49 -10.92
CA GLY A 168 -17.02 -6.32 -11.48
C GLY A 168 -15.47 -6.32 -11.40
N LYS A 169 -14.81 -5.95 -12.51
CA LYS A 169 -13.33 -5.84 -12.61
C LYS A 169 -12.76 -4.73 -11.70
N VAL A 170 -13.43 -3.59 -11.58
CA VAL A 170 -12.97 -2.40 -10.85
C VAL A 170 -12.72 -2.67 -9.35
N ARG A 171 -13.59 -3.46 -8.71
CA ARG A 171 -13.48 -3.81 -7.29
C ARG A 171 -12.25 -4.67 -6.99
N LYS A 172 -11.91 -5.61 -7.89
CA LYS A 172 -10.70 -6.46 -7.75
C LYS A 172 -9.40 -5.67 -7.84
N TRP A 173 -9.34 -4.71 -8.77
CA TRP A 173 -8.16 -3.86 -8.93
C TRP A 173 -7.93 -2.99 -7.68
N THR A 174 -8.99 -2.39 -7.14
CA THR A 174 -8.89 -1.52 -5.95
C THR A 174 -8.39 -2.27 -4.71
N VAL A 175 -8.84 -3.51 -4.47
CA VAL A 175 -8.37 -4.30 -3.31
C VAL A 175 -6.89 -4.69 -3.45
N ARG A 176 -6.45 -5.03 -4.66
CA ARG A 176 -5.02 -5.30 -4.94
C ARG A 176 -4.16 -4.07 -4.67
N GLU A 177 -4.59 -2.91 -5.15
CA GLU A 177 -3.87 -1.65 -4.92
C GLU A 177 -3.73 -1.35 -3.41
N TYR A 178 -4.81 -1.53 -2.66
CA TYR A 178 -4.82 -1.34 -1.22
C TYR A 178 -3.85 -2.27 -0.49
N GLN A 179 -3.82 -3.56 -0.85
CA GLN A 179 -2.91 -4.52 -0.23
C GLN A 179 -1.45 -4.20 -0.53
N GLN A 180 -1.12 -3.92 -1.79
CA GLN A 180 0.23 -3.52 -2.19
C GLN A 180 0.67 -2.27 -1.44
N GLN A 181 -0.23 -1.30 -1.31
CA GLN A 181 0.05 -0.09 -0.57
C GLN A 181 0.25 -0.37 0.93
N MET A 182 -0.59 -1.21 1.54
CA MET A 182 -0.47 -1.57 2.95
C MET A 182 0.85 -2.30 3.23
N GLU A 183 1.24 -3.26 2.39
CA GLU A 183 2.55 -3.93 2.48
C GLU A 183 3.70 -2.93 2.50
N MET A 184 3.67 -1.95 1.61
CA MET A 184 4.71 -0.93 1.54
C MET A 184 4.68 0.01 2.75
N LEU A 185 3.51 0.47 3.18
CA LEU A 185 3.37 1.37 4.32
C LEU A 185 3.81 0.70 5.63
N VAL A 186 3.38 -0.54 5.86
CA VAL A 186 3.71 -1.30 7.07
C VAL A 186 5.21 -1.57 7.13
N LYS A 187 5.85 -1.94 6.02
CA LYS A 187 7.32 -2.04 5.93
C LYS A 187 8.01 -0.72 6.26
N LYS A 188 7.51 0.41 5.73
CA LYS A 188 8.08 1.75 5.97
C LYS A 188 8.03 2.21 7.42
N VAL A 189 7.07 1.73 8.20
CA VAL A 189 6.96 2.02 9.64
C VAL A 189 7.60 0.95 10.52
N GLY A 190 8.10 -0.15 9.94
CA GLY A 190 8.66 -1.27 10.70
C GLY A 190 7.62 -2.11 11.44
N GLY A 191 6.37 -2.12 10.93
CA GLY A 191 5.29 -2.94 11.49
C GLY A 191 5.24 -4.35 10.92
N VAL A 192 4.31 -5.15 11.44
CA VAL A 192 4.03 -6.52 10.97
C VAL A 192 2.68 -6.54 10.28
N LEU A 193 2.65 -6.91 9.00
CA LEU A 193 1.40 -7.10 8.26
C LEU A 193 0.89 -8.53 8.44
N ILE A 194 -0.35 -8.66 8.88
CA ILE A 194 -1.06 -9.93 9.01
C ILE A 194 -2.22 -9.93 8.01
N LYS A 195 -2.21 -10.91 7.11
CA LYS A 195 -3.33 -11.15 6.19
C LYS A 195 -4.23 -12.22 6.77
N VAL A 196 -5.54 -11.97 6.75
CA VAL A 196 -6.56 -12.92 7.24
C VAL A 196 -7.51 -13.31 6.12
N ASN A 197 -8.03 -14.54 6.17
CA ASN A 197 -8.98 -15.00 5.16
C ASN A 197 -10.26 -14.12 5.16
N PRO A 198 -10.72 -13.63 4.00
CA PRO A 198 -12.02 -12.96 3.85
C PRO A 198 -13.15 -13.96 4.08
N ALA A 199 -13.52 -14.15 5.34
CA ALA A 199 -14.58 -15.06 5.75
C ALA A 199 -15.76 -14.32 6.41
N PHE A 200 -15.73 -12.99 6.38
CA PHE A 200 -16.64 -12.19 7.18
C PHE A 200 -17.87 -11.78 6.38
N THR A 201 -19.05 -12.09 6.91
CA THR A 201 -20.31 -11.63 6.35
C THR A 201 -20.77 -10.36 7.06
N SER A 202 -21.44 -9.44 6.34
CA SER A 202 -22.01 -8.23 6.95
C SER A 202 -22.89 -8.54 8.18
N ILE A 203 -23.48 -9.75 8.24
CA ILE A 203 -24.33 -10.25 9.33
C ILE A 203 -23.54 -10.35 10.65
N ASP A 204 -22.34 -10.91 10.60
CA ASP A 204 -21.47 -11.03 11.77
C ASP A 204 -21.10 -9.64 12.33
N ALA A 205 -21.02 -8.61 11.47
CA ALA A 205 -20.68 -7.25 11.91
C ALA A 205 -21.87 -6.60 12.58
N VAL A 206 -23.07 -6.86 12.08
CA VAL A 206 -24.31 -6.37 12.68
C VAL A 206 -24.47 -6.93 14.10
N GLY A 207 -24.26 -8.24 14.29
CA GLY A 207 -24.36 -8.86 15.62
C GLY A 207 -23.37 -8.25 16.63
N ILE A 208 -22.12 -8.03 16.22
CA ILE A 208 -21.09 -7.42 17.06
C ILE A 208 -21.34 -5.93 17.29
N ALA A 209 -21.80 -5.21 16.27
CA ALA A 209 -22.19 -3.81 16.35
C ALA A 209 -23.28 -3.60 17.41
N LEU A 210 -24.30 -4.47 17.40
CA LEU A 210 -25.38 -4.45 18.40
C LEU A 210 -24.85 -4.79 19.80
N LEU A 211 -24.07 -5.87 19.93
CA LEU A 211 -23.56 -6.34 21.23
C LEU A 211 -22.58 -5.34 21.87
N ARG A 212 -21.80 -4.63 21.07
CA ARG A 212 -20.80 -3.66 21.54
C ARG A 212 -21.27 -2.20 21.45
N ARG A 213 -22.49 -1.95 20.95
CA ARG A 213 -23.05 -0.62 20.67
C ARG A 213 -22.11 0.26 19.84
N ILE A 214 -21.47 -0.33 18.83
CA ILE A 214 -20.58 0.36 17.87
C ILE A 214 -21.21 0.37 16.48
N ASP A 215 -20.78 1.29 15.63
CA ASP A 215 -21.18 1.32 14.22
C ASP A 215 -20.73 0.04 13.47
N VAL A 216 -21.54 -0.43 12.53
CA VAL A 216 -21.32 -1.68 11.77
C VAL A 216 -20.01 -1.68 10.98
N HIS A 217 -19.57 -0.51 10.51
CA HIS A 217 -18.31 -0.36 9.78
C HIS A 217 -17.10 -0.33 10.71
N THR A 218 -17.28 0.12 11.94
CA THR A 218 -16.30 -0.04 13.01
C THR A 218 -16.22 -1.52 13.44
N ALA A 219 -17.36 -2.21 13.48
CA ALA A 219 -17.42 -3.63 13.80
C ALA A 219 -16.68 -4.50 12.78
N SER A 220 -16.78 -4.21 11.47
CA SER A 220 -16.04 -4.96 10.44
C SER A 220 -14.52 -4.85 10.63
N ALA A 221 -14.00 -3.64 10.82
CA ALA A 221 -12.58 -3.41 11.09
C ALA A 221 -12.11 -4.07 12.39
N TYR A 222 -12.94 -4.03 13.44
CA TYR A 222 -12.70 -4.71 14.70
C TYR A 222 -12.58 -6.23 14.53
N LEU A 223 -13.45 -6.84 13.73
CA LEU A 223 -13.45 -8.29 13.49
C LEU A 223 -12.28 -8.74 12.62
N ILE A 224 -11.80 -7.88 11.72
CA ILE A 224 -10.52 -8.07 11.04
C ILE A 224 -9.39 -8.11 12.08
N ALA A 225 -9.36 -7.15 13.02
CA ALA A 225 -8.32 -7.10 14.05
C ALA A 225 -8.33 -8.35 14.95
N LEU A 226 -9.49 -8.81 15.41
CA LEU A 226 -9.64 -10.03 16.22
C LEU A 226 -9.15 -11.29 15.48
N ARG A 227 -9.45 -11.41 14.18
CA ARG A 227 -8.91 -12.50 13.36
C ARG A 227 -7.39 -12.42 13.26
N GLY A 228 -6.84 -11.22 13.17
CA GLY A 228 -5.40 -10.99 13.19
C GLY A 228 -4.73 -11.47 14.48
N ILE A 229 -5.34 -11.21 15.65
CA ILE A 229 -4.85 -11.71 16.94
C ILE A 229 -4.79 -13.25 16.92
N ARG A 230 -5.88 -13.92 16.53
CA ARG A 230 -5.95 -15.39 16.46
C ARG A 230 -4.90 -15.95 15.49
N ARG A 231 -4.78 -15.35 14.30
CA ARG A 231 -3.83 -15.77 13.27
C ARG A 231 -2.38 -15.61 13.74
N HIS A 232 -2.05 -14.48 14.36
CA HIS A 232 -0.73 -14.25 14.91
C HIS A 232 -0.38 -15.26 16.01
N ALA A 233 -1.31 -15.54 16.92
CA ALA A 233 -1.11 -16.56 17.96
C ALA A 233 -0.85 -17.97 17.36
N MET A 234 -1.56 -18.35 16.30
CA MET A 234 -1.30 -19.61 15.59
C MET A 234 0.09 -19.63 14.94
N MET A 235 0.52 -18.52 14.33
CA MET A 235 1.85 -18.43 13.71
C MET A 235 2.97 -18.57 14.74
N GLN A 236 2.81 -17.98 15.93
CA GLN A 236 3.79 -18.11 17.01
C GLN A 236 3.90 -19.56 17.51
N LYS A 237 2.77 -20.26 17.67
CA LYS A 237 2.73 -21.68 18.07
C LYS A 237 3.35 -22.63 17.05
N ALA A 238 3.35 -22.29 15.77
CA ALA A 238 3.93 -23.13 14.72
C ALA A 238 5.46 -23.01 14.61
N ILE A 239 6.05 -22.00 15.27
CA ILE A 239 7.50 -21.74 15.29
C ILE A 239 8.13 -22.28 16.59
N THR A 240 7.31 -22.58 17.59
CA THR A 240 7.71 -23.17 18.88
C THR A 240 7.56 -24.69 18.81
#